data_AF-A0AAE1CUU1-F1
#
_entry.id   AF-A0AAE1CUU1-F1
#
_cell.length_a   1.000
_cell.length_b   1.000
_cell.length_c   1.000
_cell.angle_alpha   90.00
_cell.angle_beta   90.00
_cell.angle_gamma   90.00
#
_symmetry.space_group_name_H-M   'P 1'
#
loop_
_entity.id
_entity.type
_entity.pdbx_description
1 polymer ?
#
loop_
_entity_poly.entity_id
_entity_poly.type
_entity_poly.pdbx_seq_one_letter_code
_entity_poly.pdbx_strand_id
1 'polypeptide(L)'
;MFLVHRFFIGFCIGGLLVVLVPYMMEFLPMRWRPLVSAIPMWPLGVVLFAATAWFFEDWAYLHFTCAVLSAPVLLTYFVVPESPRWLAVQGKLKEANLVVEKMAASNRKVVPPYTTGAIEEISIEATKLEKAGKKYSYWDILNNPAIAKISLIFGFQW
;
A
#
# COMPACT_ATOMS: atom_id res chain seq x y z
N MET A 1 5.30 8.35 29.88
CA MET A 1 5.32 9.02 28.56
C MET A 1 5.92 8.15 27.46
N PHE A 2 7.14 7.61 27.60
CA PHE A 2 7.79 6.78 26.56
C PHE A 2 6.96 5.59 26.05
N LEU A 3 6.36 4.80 26.94
CA LEU A 3 5.54 3.62 26.56
C LEU A 3 4.31 3.98 25.72
N VAL A 4 3.65 5.10 26.04
CA VAL A 4 2.49 5.60 25.30
C VAL A 4 2.90 5.96 23.87
N HIS A 5 4.03 6.65 23.69
CA HIS A 5 4.55 6.99 22.36
C HIS A 5 4.92 5.73 21.57
N ARG A 6 5.59 4.76 22.21
CA ARG A 6 5.92 3.48 21.55
C ARG A 6 4.68 2.72 21.10
N PHE A 7 3.61 2.72 21.89
CA PHE A 7 2.35 2.10 21.53
C PHE A 7 1.76 2.72 20.25
N PHE A 8 1.64 4.05 20.19
CA PHE A 8 1.12 4.73 19.00
C PHE A 8 2.01 4.56 17.78
N ILE A 9 3.33 4.63 17.95
CA ILE A 9 4.28 4.38 16.85
C ILE A 9 4.08 2.95 16.31
N GLY A 10 4.00 1.94 17.18
CA GLY A 10 3.77 0.56 16.77
C GLY A 10 2.44 0.36 16.04
N PHE A 11 1.36 0.94 16.58
CA PHE A 11 0.04 0.90 15.96
C PHE A 11 0.03 1.54 14.57
N CYS A 12 0.62 2.73 14.42
CA CYS A 12 0.72 3.43 13.14
C CYS A 12 1.58 2.68 12.12
N ILE A 13 2.71 2.09 12.55
CA ILE A 13 3.55 1.26 11.68
C ILE A 13 2.78 0.05 11.18
N GLY A 14 2.02 -0.63 12.05
CA GLY A 14 1.18 -1.76 11.64
C GLY A 14 0.16 -1.37 10.57
N GLY A 15 -0.55 -0.26 10.77
CA GLY A 15 -1.50 0.27 9.77
C GLY A 15 -0.80 0.65 8.45
N LEU A 16 0.35 1.30 8.53
CA LEU A 16 1.13 1.71 7.36
C LEU A 16 1.56 0.52 6.51
N LEU A 17 2.07 -0.55 7.13
CA LEU A 17 2.55 -1.74 6.40
C LEU A 17 1.42 -2.44 5.64
N VAL A 18 0.21 -2.49 6.22
CA VAL A 18 -0.96 -3.11 5.60
C VAL A 18 -1.44 -2.32 4.37
N VAL A 19 -1.32 -0.99 4.39
CA VAL A 19 -1.80 -0.13 3.29
C VAL A 19 -0.74 0.10 2.22
N LEU A 20 0.50 0.38 2.61
CA LEU A 20 1.55 0.85 1.71
C LEU A 20 1.90 -0.16 0.61
N VAL A 21 2.06 -1.43 0.98
CA VAL A 21 2.44 -2.49 0.04
C VAL A 21 1.39 -2.73 -1.04
N PRO A 22 0.11 -3.02 -0.71
CA PRO A 22 -0.90 -3.23 -1.75
C PRO A 22 -1.13 -1.96 -2.57
N TYR A 23 -1.15 -0.78 -1.94
CA TYR A 23 -1.31 0.49 -2.64
C TYR A 23 -0.28 0.66 -3.77
N MET A 24 1.01 0.46 -3.49
CA MET A 24 2.05 0.55 -4.50
C MET A 24 1.87 -0.46 -5.65
N MET A 25 1.43 -1.69 -5.34
CA MET A 25 1.22 -2.75 -6.33
C MET A 25 0.02 -2.51 -7.25
N GLU A 26 -0.94 -1.69 -6.83
CA GLU A 26 -2.13 -1.38 -7.60
C GLU A 26 -1.87 -0.41 -8.76
N PHE A 27 -0.81 0.40 -8.68
CA PHE A 27 -0.36 1.27 -9.78
C PHE A 27 0.56 0.58 -10.79
N LEU A 28 1.03 -0.63 -10.49
CA LEU A 28 2.03 -1.33 -11.28
C LEU A 28 1.43 -2.48 -12.09
N PRO A 29 1.83 -2.64 -13.36
CA PRO A 29 1.52 -3.84 -14.11
C PRO A 29 2.24 -5.05 -13.49
N MET A 30 1.64 -6.23 -13.63
CA MET A 30 2.14 -7.47 -13.01
C MET A 30 3.62 -7.76 -13.29
N ARG A 31 4.10 -7.41 -14.50
CA ARG A 31 5.50 -7.57 -14.91
C ARG A 31 6.52 -6.84 -14.01
N TRP A 32 6.15 -5.67 -13.46
CA TRP A 32 7.08 -4.82 -12.71
C TRP A 32 6.98 -4.99 -11.19
N ARG A 33 5.92 -5.64 -10.70
CA ARG A 33 5.70 -5.86 -9.26
C ARG A 33 6.91 -6.50 -8.56
N PRO A 34 7.56 -7.55 -9.09
CA PRO A 34 8.71 -8.15 -8.41
C PRO A 34 9.90 -7.20 -8.30
N LEU A 35 10.14 -6.37 -9.32
CA LEU A 35 11.25 -5.42 -9.31
C LEU A 35 11.05 -4.33 -8.27
N VAL A 36 9.84 -3.78 -8.18
CA VAL A 36 9.55 -2.72 -7.21
C VAL A 36 9.53 -3.27 -5.78
N SER A 37 9.04 -4.50 -5.57
CA SER A 37 9.15 -5.20 -4.29
C SER A 37 10.61 -5.45 -3.85
N ALA A 38 11.54 -5.57 -4.80
CA ALA A 38 12.95 -5.85 -4.52
C ALA A 38 13.75 -4.61 -4.10
N ILE A 39 13.19 -3.39 -4.20
CA ILE A 39 13.86 -2.16 -3.80
C ILE A 39 14.03 -2.18 -2.27
N PRO A 40 15.25 -2.12 -1.71
CA PRO A 40 15.50 -2.30 -0.28
C PRO A 40 15.20 -1.02 0.52
N MET A 41 13.96 -0.52 0.47
CA MET A 41 13.57 0.71 1.18
C MET A 41 13.71 0.58 2.70
N TRP A 42 13.41 -0.60 3.25
CA TRP A 42 13.52 -0.82 4.70
C TRP A 42 14.96 -0.78 5.21
N PRO A 43 15.93 -1.53 4.63
CA PRO A 43 17.34 -1.38 4.97
C PRO A 43 17.86 0.06 4.84
N LEU A 44 17.45 0.79 3.80
CA LEU A 44 17.82 2.21 3.64
C LEU A 44 17.30 3.06 4.81
N GLY A 45 16.06 2.83 5.24
CA GLY A 45 15.50 3.48 6.43
C GLY A 45 16.28 3.17 7.70
N VAL A 46 16.75 1.92 7.88
CA VAL A 46 17.58 1.52 9.02
C VAL A 46 18.94 2.23 9.01
N VAL A 47 19.58 2.34 7.85
CA VAL A 47 20.85 3.07 7.72
C VAL A 47 20.67 4.55 8.04
N LEU A 48 19.60 5.18 7.53
CA LEU A 48 19.26 6.56 7.86
C LEU A 48 19.00 6.73 9.36
N PHE A 49 18.25 5.81 9.96
CA PHE A 49 18.01 5.82 11.40
C PHE A 49 19.30 5.69 12.21
N ALA A 50 20.20 4.77 11.84
CA ALA A 50 21.50 4.60 12.48
C ALA A 50 22.36 5.87 12.38
N ALA A 51 22.36 6.52 11.21
CA ALA A 51 23.03 7.81 11.05
C ALA A 51 22.44 8.87 11.98
N THR A 52 21.12 8.98 12.09
CA THR A 52 20.49 9.94 13.03
C THR A 52 20.81 9.64 14.49
N ALA A 53 20.87 8.36 14.87
CA ALA A 53 21.23 7.94 16.22
C ALA A 53 22.70 8.24 16.57
N TRP A 54 23.58 8.26 15.56
CA TRP A 54 24.97 8.68 15.75
C TRP A 54 25.10 10.18 16.06
N PHE A 55 24.22 11.03 15.48
CA PHE A 55 24.26 12.48 15.70
C PHE A 55 23.55 12.93 16.98
N PHE A 56 22.54 12.19 17.45
CA PHE A 56 21.75 12.55 18.62
C PHE A 56 21.80 11.44 19.67
N GLU A 57 22.54 11.67 20.75
CA GLU A 57 22.65 10.73 21.88
C GLU A 57 21.39 10.71 22.76
N ASP A 58 20.66 11.82 22.83
CA ASP A 58 19.41 11.91 23.59
C ASP A 58 18.23 11.37 22.77
N TRP A 59 17.54 10.37 23.35
CA TRP A 59 16.39 9.68 22.77
C TRP A 59 15.26 10.64 22.37
N ALA A 60 15.03 11.74 23.09
CA ALA A 60 13.95 12.67 22.79
C ALA A 60 14.23 13.44 21.50
N TYR A 61 15.47 13.94 21.33
CA TYR A 61 15.91 14.62 20.12
C TYR A 61 15.97 13.67 18.92
N LEU A 62 16.38 12.41 19.14
CA LEU A 62 16.33 11.37 18.10
C LEU A 62 14.90 11.17 17.58
N HIS A 63 13.93 11.00 18.48
CA HIS A 63 12.53 10.83 18.10
C HIS A 63 11.95 12.06 17.40
N PHE A 64 12.29 13.26 17.86
CA PHE A 64 11.86 14.50 17.21
C PHE A 64 12.42 14.61 15.78
N THR A 65 13.71 14.33 15.60
CA THR A 65 14.34 14.33 14.27
C THR A 65 13.70 13.31 13.34
N CYS A 66 13.43 12.08 13.82
CA CYS A 66 12.70 11.09 13.03
C CYS A 66 11.31 11.57 12.63
N ALA A 67 10.57 12.22 13.54
CA ALA A 67 9.27 12.79 13.24
C ALA A 67 9.36 13.84 12.13
N VAL A 68 10.30 14.79 12.24
CA VAL A 68 10.53 15.84 11.24
C VAL A 68 10.91 15.25 9.88
N LEU A 69 11.82 14.26 9.84
CA LEU A 69 12.22 13.59 8.59
C LEU A 69 11.06 12.82 7.95
N SER A 70 10.15 12.27 8.76
CA SER A 70 8.97 11.55 8.27
C SER A 70 7.80 12.45 7.87
N ALA A 71 7.71 13.67 8.42
CA ALA A 71 6.58 14.59 8.21
C ALA A 71 6.26 14.89 6.73
N PRO A 72 7.22 14.98 5.79
CA PRO A 72 6.92 15.15 4.37
C PRO A 72 6.01 14.07 3.78
N VAL A 73 5.93 12.88 4.39
CA VAL A 73 4.99 11.83 3.96
C VAL A 73 3.54 12.31 3.99
N LEU A 74 3.19 13.26 4.87
CA LEU A 74 1.83 13.82 4.93
C LEU A 74 1.46 14.58 3.65
N LEU A 75 2.45 15.11 2.93
CA LEU A 75 2.22 15.80 1.66
C LEU A 75 1.79 14.84 0.55
N THR A 76 2.10 13.54 0.67
CA THR A 76 1.70 12.56 -0.36
C THR A 76 0.19 12.41 -0.44
N TYR A 77 -0.55 12.70 0.65
CA TYR A 77 -2.01 12.70 0.64
C TYR A 77 -2.60 13.66 -0.40
N PHE A 78 -1.94 14.79 -0.66
CA PHE A 78 -2.44 15.79 -1.62
C PHE A 78 -1.95 15.55 -3.05
N VAL A 79 -0.84 14.84 -3.21
CA VAL A 79 -0.15 14.68 -4.50
C VAL A 79 -0.52 13.35 -5.18
N VAL A 80 -0.65 12.28 -4.40
CA VAL A 80 -0.80 10.94 -4.95
C VAL A 80 -2.30 10.66 -5.17
N PRO A 81 -2.71 10.26 -6.38
CA PRO A 81 -4.10 9.93 -6.66
C PRO A 81 -4.51 8.64 -5.93
N GLU A 82 -5.80 8.49 -5.67
CA GLU A 82 -6.35 7.24 -5.14
C GLU A 82 -6.12 6.06 -6.08
N SER A 83 -6.09 4.84 -5.53
CA SER A 83 -5.85 3.63 -6.31
C SER A 83 -6.92 3.40 -7.40
N PRO A 84 -6.52 3.18 -8.67
CA PRO A 84 -7.47 2.89 -9.74
C PRO A 84 -8.23 1.57 -9.49
N ARG A 85 -7.58 0.59 -8.84
CA ARG A 85 -8.22 -0.68 -8.48
C ARG A 85 -9.26 -0.47 -7.38
N TRP A 86 -8.92 0.28 -6.34
CA TRP A 86 -9.88 0.57 -5.26
C TRP A 86 -11.09 1.33 -5.79
N LEU A 87 -10.87 2.36 -6.62
CA LEU A 87 -11.94 3.12 -7.27
C LEU A 87 -12.84 2.20 -8.13
N ALA A 88 -12.26 1.25 -8.86
CA ALA A 88 -13.01 0.27 -9.65
C ALA A 88 -13.89 -0.63 -8.75
N VAL A 89 -13.34 -1.14 -7.64
CA VAL A 89 -14.08 -1.96 -6.66
C VAL A 89 -15.22 -1.17 -6.01
N GLN A 90 -15.05 0.14 -5.80
CA GLN A 90 -16.09 1.03 -5.28
C GLN A 90 -17.12 1.46 -6.34
N GLY A 91 -17.05 0.92 -7.57
CA GLY A 91 -17.95 1.30 -8.68
C GLY A 91 -17.68 2.68 -9.28
N LYS A 92 -16.61 3.35 -8.89
CA LYS A 92 -16.21 4.69 -9.37
C LYS A 92 -15.36 4.61 -10.63
N LEU A 93 -15.88 3.96 -11.68
CA LEU A 93 -15.15 3.72 -12.93
C LEU A 93 -14.62 4.99 -13.61
N LYS A 94 -15.41 6.08 -13.58
CA LYS A 94 -14.99 7.35 -14.18
C LYS A 94 -13.75 7.91 -13.49
N GLU A 95 -13.71 7.87 -12.16
CA GLU A 95 -12.55 8.33 -11.38
C GLU A 95 -11.33 7.43 -11.62
N ALA A 96 -11.54 6.11 -11.66
CA ALA A 96 -10.47 5.13 -11.94
C ALA A 96 -9.81 5.40 -13.30
N ASN A 97 -10.62 5.63 -14.35
CA ASN A 97 -10.11 5.93 -15.69
C ASN A 97 -9.36 7.26 -15.73
N LEU A 98 -9.84 8.30 -15.05
CA LEU A 98 -9.14 9.59 -14.94
C LEU A 98 -7.76 9.44 -14.28
N VAL A 99 -7.63 8.58 -13.27
CA VAL A 99 -6.33 8.29 -12.63
C VAL A 99 -5.38 7.65 -13.65
N VAL A 100 -5.84 6.63 -14.39
CA VAL A 100 -5.02 5.97 -15.41
C VAL A 100 -4.64 6.90 -16.56
N GLU A 101 -5.57 7.75 -17.01
CA GLU A 101 -5.29 8.76 -18.03
C GLU A 101 -4.22 9.75 -17.56
N LYS A 102 -4.30 10.24 -16.32
CA LYS A 102 -3.26 11.09 -15.73
C LYS A 102 -1.91 10.38 -15.68
N MET A 103 -1.88 9.11 -15.25
CA MET A 103 -0.65 8.32 -15.22
C MET A 103 -0.04 8.15 -16.62
N ALA A 104 -0.88 7.89 -17.63
CA ALA A 104 -0.44 7.75 -19.02
C ALA A 104 0.11 9.09 -19.55
N ALA A 105 -0.58 10.20 -19.29
CA ALA A 105 -0.16 11.55 -19.65
C ALA A 105 1.18 11.95 -19.00
N SER A 106 1.35 11.70 -17.70
CA SER A 106 2.62 11.92 -17.00
C SER A 106 3.78 11.10 -17.59
N ASN A 107 3.48 9.91 -18.10
CA ASN A 107 4.45 9.05 -18.79
C ASN A 107 4.60 9.35 -20.28
N ARG A 108 3.90 10.36 -20.82
CA ARG A 108 3.84 10.69 -22.25
C ARG A 108 3.45 9.50 -23.13
N LYS A 109 2.55 8.64 -22.63
CA LYS A 109 2.05 7.45 -23.31
C LYS A 109 0.53 7.51 -23.43
N VAL A 110 -0.01 6.79 -24.41
CA VAL A 110 -1.45 6.55 -24.52
C VAL A 110 -1.84 5.44 -23.55
N VAL A 111 -3.04 5.52 -22.97
CA VAL A 111 -3.61 4.46 -22.15
C VAL A 111 -3.71 3.19 -23.00
N PRO A 112 -3.07 2.08 -22.58
CA PRO A 112 -3.21 0.82 -23.30
C PRO A 112 -4.66 0.35 -23.29
N PRO A 113 -5.22 -0.13 -24.42
CA PRO A 113 -6.62 -0.56 -24.50
C PRO A 113 -7.00 -1.64 -23.47
N TYR A 114 -6.05 -2.51 -23.10
CA TYR A 114 -6.28 -3.57 -22.11
C TYR A 114 -6.47 -3.02 -20.69
N THR A 115 -5.94 -1.83 -20.38
CA THR A 115 -5.98 -1.27 -19.01
C THR A 115 -7.40 -0.85 -18.64
N THR A 116 -8.13 -0.22 -19.57
CA THR A 116 -9.52 0.18 -19.35
C THR A 116 -10.41 -1.05 -19.19
N GLY A 117 -10.22 -2.07 -20.03
CA GLY A 117 -10.96 -3.34 -19.92
C GLY A 117 -10.70 -4.05 -18.58
N ALA A 118 -9.45 -4.09 -18.11
CA ALA A 118 -9.13 -4.70 -16.82
C ALA A 118 -9.81 -3.96 -15.63
N ILE A 119 -9.91 -2.64 -15.69
CA ILE A 119 -10.60 -1.83 -14.67
C ILE A 119 -12.11 -2.10 -14.67
N GLU A 120 -12.71 -2.19 -15.86
CA GLU A 120 -14.12 -2.54 -16.02
C GLU A 120 -14.40 -3.96 -15.51
N GLU A 121 -13.57 -4.95 -15.84
CA GLU A 121 -13.68 -6.32 -15.34
C GLU A 121 -13.66 -6.38 -13.81
N ILE A 122 -12.73 -5.66 -13.16
CA ILE A 122 -12.65 -5.58 -11.70
C ILE A 122 -13.94 -5.01 -11.10
N SER A 123 -14.51 -3.96 -11.71
CA SER A 123 -15.75 -3.36 -11.24
C SER A 123 -16.96 -4.28 -11.39
N ILE A 124 -17.02 -5.05 -12.48
CA ILE A 124 -18.07 -6.02 -12.75
C ILE A 124 -18.00 -7.16 -11.73
N GLU A 125 -16.79 -7.66 -11.46
CA GLU A 125 -16.58 -8.70 -10.45
C GLU A 125 -16.98 -8.20 -9.05
N ALA A 126 -16.57 -6.99 -8.67
CA ALA A 126 -16.97 -6.36 -7.41
C ALA A 126 -18.50 -6.25 -7.28
N THR A 127 -19.18 -5.77 -8.34
CA THR A 127 -20.64 -5.67 -8.39
C THR A 127 -21.33 -7.02 -8.28
N LYS A 128 -20.77 -8.08 -8.91
CA LYS A 128 -21.29 -9.45 -8.81
C LYS A 128 -21.19 -9.98 -7.38
N LEU A 129 -20.06 -9.75 -6.71
CA LEU A 129 -19.84 -10.17 -5.32
C LEU A 129 -20.79 -9.46 -4.36
N GLU A 130 -21.01 -8.16 -4.57
CA GLU A 130 -21.96 -7.36 -3.79
C GLU A 130 -23.39 -7.88 -3.96
N LYS A 131 -23.84 -8.11 -5.21
CA LYS A 131 -25.17 -8.67 -5.50
C LYS A 131 -25.35 -10.10 -4.96
N ALA A 132 -24.28 -10.89 -4.92
CA ALA A 132 -24.30 -12.23 -4.36
C ALA A 132 -24.39 -12.24 -2.82
N GLY A 133 -24.27 -11.08 -2.16
CA GLY A 133 -24.30 -10.97 -0.70
C GLY A 133 -23.15 -11.71 -0.01
N LYS A 134 -22.10 -12.06 -0.75
CA LYS A 134 -21.03 -12.93 -0.28
C LYS A 134 -20.08 -12.12 0.61
N LYS A 135 -20.28 -12.22 1.92
CA LYS A 135 -19.39 -11.60 2.92
C LYS A 135 -18.31 -12.61 3.31
N TYR A 136 -17.06 -12.24 3.08
CA TYR A 136 -15.92 -13.03 3.56
C TYR A 136 -15.57 -12.62 5.00
N SER A 137 -15.27 -13.60 5.84
CA SER A 137 -14.79 -13.41 7.21
C SER A 137 -13.34 -13.88 7.35
N TYR A 138 -12.65 -13.44 8.41
CA TYR A 138 -11.32 -13.94 8.74
C TYR A 138 -11.28 -15.47 8.93
N TRP A 139 -12.39 -16.07 9.36
CA TRP A 139 -12.52 -17.52 9.48
C TRP A 139 -12.40 -18.26 8.15
N ASP A 140 -12.78 -17.62 7.03
CA ASP A 140 -12.70 -18.25 5.70
C ASP A 140 -11.26 -18.45 5.24
N ILE A 141 -10.32 -17.65 5.77
CA ILE A 141 -8.88 -17.80 5.54
C ILE A 141 -8.40 -19.14 6.09
N LEU A 142 -8.89 -19.54 7.27
CA LEU A 142 -8.50 -20.77 7.95
C LEU A 142 -9.26 -21.99 7.42
N ASN A 143 -10.53 -21.80 7.02
CA ASN A 143 -11.38 -22.88 6.53
C ASN A 143 -10.95 -23.39 5.13
N ASN A 144 -10.26 -22.56 4.34
CA ASN A 144 -9.73 -22.98 3.04
C ASN A 144 -8.25 -23.37 3.16
N PRO A 145 -7.87 -24.65 2.99
CA PRO A 145 -6.50 -25.12 3.22
C PRO A 145 -5.48 -24.50 2.25
N ALA A 146 -5.89 -24.12 1.04
CA ALA A 146 -5.01 -23.44 0.09
C ALA A 146 -4.70 -22.01 0.53
N ILE A 147 -5.73 -21.28 0.97
CA ILE A 147 -5.58 -19.90 1.46
C ILE A 147 -4.81 -19.92 2.79
N ALA A 148 -5.14 -20.83 3.71
CA ALA A 148 -4.44 -21.00 4.98
C ALA A 148 -2.94 -21.28 4.77
N LYS A 149 -2.58 -22.16 3.83
CA LYS A 149 -1.17 -22.42 3.48
C LYS A 149 -0.47 -21.16 2.98
N ILE A 150 -1.11 -20.41 2.08
CA ILE A 150 -0.57 -19.16 1.55
C ILE A 150 -0.37 -18.14 2.69
N SER A 151 -1.38 -17.97 3.55
CA SER A 151 -1.32 -17.07 4.70
C SER A 151 -0.23 -17.46 5.69
N LEU A 152 0.00 -18.75 5.94
CA LEU A 152 1.09 -19.22 6.79
C LEU A 152 2.48 -18.94 6.18
N ILE A 153 2.63 -19.16 4.87
CA ILE A 153 3.89 -18.86 4.17
C ILE A 153 4.18 -17.36 4.22
N PHE A 154 3.20 -16.51 3.90
CA PHE A 154 3.37 -15.06 4.00
C PHE A 154 3.62 -14.62 5.45
N GLY A 155 2.90 -15.17 6.41
CA GLY A 155 3.10 -14.88 7.83
C GLY A 155 4.48 -15.28 8.37
N PHE A 156 5.13 -16.29 7.77
CA PHE A 156 6.52 -16.66 8.10
C PHE A 156 7.55 -15.77 7.38
N GLN A 157 7.21 -15.26 6.19
CA GLN A 157 8.09 -14.40 5.41
C GLN A 157 8.15 -12.96 5.93
N TRP A 158 7.07 -12.50 6.57
CA TRP A 158 7.00 -11.22 7.28
C TRP A 158 7.67 -11.27 8.65
#